data_AF-A0A6A8Q0Q3-F1
#
_entry.id   AF-A0A6A8Q0Q3-F1
#
_cell.length_a   1.000
_cell.length_b   1.000
_cell.length_c   1.000
_cell.angle_alpha   90.00
_cell.angle_beta   90.00
_cell.angle_gamma   90.00
#
_symmetry.space_group_name_H-M   'P 1'
#
loop_
_entity.id
_entity.type
_entity.pdbx_description
1 polymer ?
#
loop_
_entity_poly.entity_id
_entity_poly.type
_entity_poly.pdbx_seq_one_letter_code
_entity_poly.pdbx_strand_id
1 'polypeptide(L)'
;MVKKIISKITLGILSSVGIMSAGFYFFLFANPIHLHQANLLKWIPILICFLALFTSGKINKETPVRYLPFLFIPFVVFDLFNFLYFPFIIVLAITGIVALLISRNEINKSLKVVSSTSVVGIFIYYLLGACRT
;
A
#
# COMPACT_ATOMS: atom_id res chain seq x y z
N MET A 1 -8.29 -17.53 20.98
CA MET A 1 -8.09 -17.43 19.51
C MET A 1 -8.39 -16.02 18.97
N VAL A 2 -9.57 -15.46 19.26
CA VAL A 2 -9.98 -14.11 18.81
C VAL A 2 -9.01 -12.99 19.26
N LYS A 3 -8.56 -13.00 20.52
CA LYS A 3 -7.58 -12.02 21.05
C LYS A 3 -6.28 -11.96 20.23
N LYS A 4 -5.82 -13.10 19.69
CA LYS A 4 -4.61 -13.19 18.86
C LYS A 4 -4.85 -12.58 17.46
N ILE A 5 -6.04 -12.80 16.89
CA ILE A 5 -6.45 -12.19 15.61
C ILE A 5 -6.54 -10.68 15.75
N ILE A 6 -7.20 -10.19 16.80
CA ILE A 6 -7.32 -8.75 17.08
C ILE A 6 -5.93 -8.13 17.20
N SER A 7 -5.04 -8.72 18.00
CA SER A 7 -3.67 -8.23 18.16
C SER A 7 -2.89 -8.17 16.83
N LYS A 8 -3.00 -9.19 15.96
CA LYS A 8 -2.35 -9.18 14.64
C LYS A 8 -2.93 -8.11 13.70
N ILE A 9 -4.25 -7.92 13.70
CA ILE A 9 -4.90 -6.87 12.89
C ILE A 9 -4.49 -5.49 13.39
N THR A 10 -4.53 -5.24 14.71
CA THR A 10 -4.06 -3.98 15.29
C THR A 10 -2.61 -3.71 14.94
N LEU A 11 -1.72 -4.71 15.04
CA LEU A 11 -0.32 -4.57 14.66
C LEU A 11 -0.16 -4.28 13.16
N GLY A 12 -0.99 -4.91 12.31
CA GLY A 12 -1.06 -4.63 10.88
C GLY A 12 -1.43 -3.18 10.61
N ILE A 13 -2.50 -2.69 11.23
CA ILE A 13 -2.97 -1.29 11.12
C ILE A 13 -1.87 -0.33 11.56
N LEU A 14 -1.27 -0.54 12.74
CA LEU A 14 -0.18 0.30 13.24
C LEU A 14 1.02 0.31 12.30
N SER A 15 1.41 -0.85 11.78
CA SER A 15 2.51 -0.95 10.81
C SER A 15 2.21 -0.18 9.52
N SER A 16 0.99 -0.28 9.00
CA SER A 16 0.58 0.44 7.80
C SER A 16 0.54 1.94 8.03
N VAL A 17 -0.05 2.42 9.14
CA VAL A 17 -0.05 3.85 9.50
C VAL A 17 1.38 4.37 9.65
N GLY A 18 2.26 3.61 10.32
CA GLY A 18 3.67 3.96 10.47
C GLY A 18 4.40 4.08 9.13
N ILE A 19 4.27 3.09 8.26
CA ILE A 19 4.88 3.10 6.92
C ILE A 19 4.31 4.23 6.06
N MET A 20 3.00 4.45 6.08
CA MET A 20 2.36 5.53 5.32
C MET A 20 2.85 6.89 5.78
N SER A 21 2.82 7.15 7.09
CA SER A 21 3.25 8.42 7.66
C SER A 21 4.73 8.67 7.42
N ALA A 22 5.58 7.67 7.63
CA ALA A 22 7.02 7.78 7.39
C ALA A 22 7.34 7.98 5.89
N GLY A 23 6.66 7.25 5.01
CA GLY A 23 6.82 7.39 3.56
C GLY A 23 6.43 8.78 3.07
N PHE A 24 5.27 9.28 3.48
CA PHE A 24 4.84 10.63 3.11
C PHE A 24 5.75 11.71 3.71
N TYR A 25 6.17 11.56 4.97
CA TYR A 25 7.16 12.44 5.57
C TYR A 25 8.46 12.49 4.75
N PHE A 26 9.00 11.33 4.41
CA PHE A 26 10.25 11.20 3.65
C PHE A 26 10.17 11.86 2.27
N PHE A 27 9.10 11.59 1.51
CA PHE A 27 8.98 12.08 0.13
C PHE A 27 8.48 13.52 0.02
N LEU A 28 7.54 13.94 0.87
CA LEU A 28 6.89 15.26 0.74
C LEU A 28 7.57 16.35 1.57
N PHE A 29 8.11 16.02 2.74
CA PHE A 29 8.64 17.02 3.68
C PHE A 29 10.16 17.01 3.74
N ALA A 30 10.76 15.84 4.03
CA ALA A 30 12.22 15.73 4.06
C ALA A 30 12.80 15.91 2.65
N ASN A 31 12.10 15.39 1.64
CA ASN A 31 12.42 15.51 0.21
C ASN A 31 13.92 15.42 -0.12
N PRO A 32 14.65 14.37 0.34
CA PRO A 32 16.10 14.30 0.19
C PRO A 32 16.56 14.17 -1.27
N ILE A 33 15.65 13.82 -2.17
CA ILE A 33 15.91 13.64 -3.61
C ILE A 33 15.55 14.93 -4.38
N HIS A 34 15.16 16.01 -3.69
CA HIS A 34 14.76 17.29 -4.28
C HIS A 34 13.72 17.15 -5.40
N LEU A 35 12.70 16.30 -5.17
CA LEU A 35 11.59 16.11 -6.09
C LEU A 35 10.82 17.42 -6.25
N HIS A 36 10.74 17.91 -7.49
CA HIS A 36 9.90 19.05 -7.83
C HIS A 36 8.44 18.62 -7.82
N GLN A 37 7.58 19.38 -7.13
CA GLN A 37 6.14 19.10 -7.02
C GLN A 37 5.82 17.65 -6.60
N ALA A 38 6.45 17.19 -5.52
CA ALA A 38 6.32 15.80 -5.03
C ALA A 38 4.87 15.37 -4.74
N ASN A 39 4.01 16.34 -4.40
CA ASN A 39 2.57 16.14 -4.20
C ASN A 39 1.79 15.73 -5.46
N LEU A 40 2.34 15.92 -6.67
CA LEU A 40 1.72 15.49 -7.92
C LEU A 40 2.14 14.07 -8.35
N LEU A 41 3.22 13.54 -7.75
CA LEU A 41 3.82 12.27 -8.14
C LEU A 41 3.01 11.08 -7.60
N LYS A 42 2.05 10.61 -8.39
CA LYS A 42 1.15 9.49 -8.06
C LYS A 42 1.86 8.15 -7.81
N TRP A 43 3.08 7.96 -8.29
CA TRP A 43 3.85 6.74 -8.01
C TRP A 43 4.23 6.62 -6.52
N ILE A 44 4.38 7.74 -5.82
CA ILE A 44 4.75 7.80 -4.39
C ILE A 44 3.67 7.14 -3.52
N PRO A 45 2.40 7.58 -3.54
CA PRO A 45 1.34 6.92 -2.76
C PRO A 45 1.11 5.47 -3.18
N ILE A 46 1.32 5.07 -4.45
CA ILE A 46 1.25 3.66 -4.88
C ILE A 46 2.34 2.83 -4.20
N LEU A 47 3.58 3.29 -4.21
CA LEU A 47 4.71 2.62 -3.56
C LEU A 47 4.48 2.47 -2.07
N ILE A 48 4.08 3.56 -1.42
CA ILE A 48 3.79 3.59 0.02
C ILE A 48 2.64 2.61 0.33
N CYS A 49 1.56 2.62 -0.45
CA CYS A 49 0.43 1.71 -0.30
C CYS A 49 0.87 0.24 -0.38
N PHE A 50 1.68 -0.09 -1.39
CA PHE A 50 2.20 -1.45 -1.55
C PHE A 50 3.03 -1.87 -0.34
N LEU A 51 4.00 -1.06 0.08
CA LEU A 51 4.87 -1.38 1.22
C LEU A 51 4.07 -1.54 2.53
N ALA A 52 3.13 -0.63 2.77
CA ALA A 52 2.29 -0.63 3.97
C ALA A 52 1.41 -1.88 4.06
N LEU A 53 0.68 -2.22 2.97
CA LEU A 53 -0.21 -3.37 2.99
C LEU A 53 0.52 -4.69 2.80
N PHE A 54 1.65 -4.73 2.09
CA PHE A 54 2.48 -5.93 2.01
C PHE A 54 3.04 -6.32 3.39
N THR A 55 3.52 -5.34 4.15
CA THR A 55 4.06 -5.57 5.50
C THR A 55 2.94 -6.00 6.46
N SER A 56 1.82 -5.29 6.44
CA SER A 56 0.63 -5.63 7.23
C SER A 56 0.06 -7.01 6.86
N GLY A 57 0.08 -7.35 5.57
CA GLY A 57 -0.29 -8.66 5.05
C GLY A 57 0.65 -9.77 5.50
N LYS A 58 1.97 -9.54 5.56
CA LYS A 58 2.92 -10.50 6.14
C LYS A 58 2.66 -10.78 7.62
N ILE A 59 2.33 -9.74 8.39
CA ILE A 59 1.94 -9.88 9.81
C ILE A 59 0.65 -10.71 9.92
N ASN A 60 -0.28 -10.52 8.98
CA ASN A 60 -1.59 -11.14 8.93
C ASN A 60 -1.69 -12.34 7.95
N LYS A 61 -0.56 -13.00 7.64
CA LYS A 61 -0.48 -14.07 6.63
C LYS A 61 -1.42 -15.26 6.87
N GLU A 62 -1.73 -15.53 8.13
CA GLU A 62 -2.61 -16.61 8.62
C GLU A 62 -3.99 -16.10 9.04
N THR A 63 -4.22 -14.78 8.98
CA THR A 63 -5.49 -14.20 9.41
C THR A 63 -6.57 -14.53 8.38
N PRO A 64 -7.79 -14.95 8.79
CA PRO A 64 -8.87 -15.24 7.86
C PRO A 64 -9.21 -14.04 6.97
N VAL A 65 -9.49 -14.30 5.69
CA VAL A 65 -9.75 -13.27 4.66
C VAL A 65 -10.84 -12.29 5.06
N ARG A 66 -11.86 -12.75 5.79
CA ARG A 66 -12.97 -11.91 6.30
C ARG A 66 -12.53 -10.70 7.13
N TYR A 67 -11.34 -10.74 7.74
CA TYR A 67 -10.80 -9.66 8.56
C TYR A 67 -9.78 -8.78 7.82
N LEU A 68 -9.33 -9.18 6.63
CA LEU A 68 -8.37 -8.40 5.85
C LEU A 68 -8.89 -7.02 5.41
N PRO A 69 -10.20 -6.80 5.17
CA PRO A 69 -10.70 -5.46 4.87
C PRO A 69 -10.36 -4.41 5.94
N PHE A 70 -10.20 -4.81 7.22
CA PHE A 70 -9.79 -3.89 8.28
C PHE A 70 -8.38 -3.32 8.08
N LEU A 71 -7.52 -3.98 7.31
CA LEU A 71 -6.18 -3.47 6.98
C LEU A 71 -6.21 -2.28 6.02
N PHE A 72 -7.37 -1.93 5.47
CA PHE A 72 -7.58 -0.70 4.68
C PHE A 72 -7.97 0.51 5.53
N ILE A 73 -8.27 0.36 6.84
CA ILE A 73 -8.52 1.51 7.74
C ILE A 73 -7.43 2.60 7.63
N PRO A 74 -6.12 2.27 7.55
CA PRO A 74 -5.05 3.24 7.37
C PRO A 74 -5.16 4.12 6.11
N PHE A 75 -6.06 3.82 5.16
CA PHE A 75 -6.23 4.63 3.96
C PHE A 75 -6.67 6.07 4.25
N VAL A 76 -7.21 6.34 5.44
CA VAL A 76 -7.44 7.72 5.91
C VAL A 76 -6.17 8.59 5.84
N VAL A 77 -4.98 7.99 5.93
CA VAL A 77 -3.72 8.74 5.74
C VAL A 77 -3.59 9.29 4.32
N PHE A 78 -4.06 8.59 3.30
CA PHE A 78 -4.07 9.11 1.93
C PHE A 78 -4.98 10.32 1.76
N ASP A 79 -6.06 10.41 2.53
CA ASP A 79 -6.99 11.54 2.50
C ASP A 79 -6.31 12.81 3.04
N LEU A 80 -5.56 12.69 4.14
CA LEU A 80 -4.77 13.78 4.71
C LEU A 80 -3.77 14.41 3.71
N PHE A 81 -3.31 13.62 2.73
CA PHE A 81 -2.38 14.06 1.69
C PHE A 81 -3.05 14.31 0.33
N ASN A 82 -4.39 14.38 0.27
CA ASN A 82 -5.17 14.61 -0.96
C ASN A 82 -4.99 13.53 -2.05
N PHE A 83 -4.68 12.30 -1.66
CA PHE A 83 -4.58 11.14 -2.57
C PHE A 83 -5.81 10.23 -2.54
N LEU A 84 -6.79 10.49 -1.67
CA LEU A 84 -8.02 9.70 -1.56
C LEU A 84 -9.16 10.23 -2.46
N TYR A 85 -8.94 10.35 -3.76
CA TYR A 85 -9.93 10.85 -4.72
C TYR A 85 -10.18 9.88 -5.87
N PHE A 86 -11.36 9.98 -6.49
CA PHE A 86 -11.71 9.19 -7.67
C PHE A 86 -11.07 9.79 -8.94
N PRO A 87 -10.46 8.98 -9.84
CA PRO A 87 -10.40 7.52 -9.86
C PRO A 87 -9.18 6.91 -9.14
N PHE A 88 -8.29 7.73 -8.58
CA PHE A 88 -7.01 7.27 -8.04
C PHE A 88 -7.14 6.28 -6.87
N ILE A 89 -8.18 6.43 -6.05
CA ILE A 89 -8.50 5.49 -4.97
C ILE A 89 -8.70 4.04 -5.45
N ILE A 90 -9.20 3.85 -6.68
CA ILE A 90 -9.35 2.50 -7.26
C ILE A 90 -7.97 1.87 -7.45
N VAL A 91 -6.99 2.65 -7.91
CA VAL A 91 -5.61 2.19 -8.12
C VAL A 91 -5.00 1.77 -6.78
N LEU A 92 -5.15 2.61 -5.75
CA LEU A 92 -4.65 2.29 -4.40
C LEU A 92 -5.33 1.04 -3.83
N ALA A 93 -6.65 0.90 -4.02
CA ALA A 93 -7.39 -0.29 -3.59
C ALA A 93 -6.88 -1.56 -4.30
N ILE A 94 -6.72 -1.53 -5.63
CA ILE A 94 -6.17 -2.65 -6.41
C ILE A 94 -4.75 -2.97 -5.95
N THR A 95 -3.86 -1.98 -5.85
CA THR A 95 -2.49 -2.16 -5.36
C THR A 95 -2.49 -2.79 -3.97
N GLY A 96 -3.35 -2.33 -3.07
CA GLY A 96 -3.49 -2.86 -1.72
C GLY A 96 -3.97 -4.32 -1.70
N ILE A 97 -5.01 -4.65 -2.48
CA ILE A 97 -5.53 -6.02 -2.61
C ILE A 97 -4.43 -6.94 -3.13
N VAL A 98 -3.71 -6.53 -4.18
CA VAL A 98 -2.64 -7.32 -4.77
C VAL A 98 -1.47 -7.50 -3.79
N ALA A 99 -1.10 -6.46 -3.03
CA ALA A 99 -0.09 -6.53 -1.98
C ALA A 99 -0.45 -7.57 -0.90
N LEU A 100 -1.72 -7.57 -0.45
CA LEU A 100 -2.23 -8.56 0.49
C LEU A 100 -2.18 -9.97 -0.10
N LEU A 101 -2.60 -10.17 -1.34
CA LEU A 101 -2.55 -11.47 -2.03
C LEU A 101 -1.12 -12.03 -2.10
N ILE A 102 -0.14 -11.21 -2.47
CA ILE A 102 1.27 -11.64 -2.56
C ILE A 102 1.80 -12.08 -1.19
N SER A 103 1.36 -11.42 -0.12
CA SER A 103 1.82 -11.68 1.24
C SER A 103 1.30 -12.98 1.86
N ARG A 104 0.21 -13.58 1.34
CA ARG A 104 -0.40 -14.80 1.91
C ARG A 104 0.37 -16.06 1.53
N ASN A 105 0.46 -17.01 2.46
CA ASN A 105 1.15 -18.29 2.22
C ASN A 105 0.32 -19.29 1.39
N GLU A 106 -1.00 -19.20 1.46
CA GLU A 106 -1.95 -20.09 0.76
C GLU A 106 -1.97 -19.89 -0.77
N ILE A 107 -1.39 -18.80 -1.26
CA ILE A 107 -1.41 -18.44 -2.68
C ILE A 107 -0.24 -19.09 -3.43
N ASN A 108 -0.54 -19.71 -4.58
CA ASN A 108 0.44 -20.34 -5.46
C ASN A 108 1.53 -19.34 -5.90
N LYS A 109 2.78 -19.81 -5.96
CA LYS A 109 3.95 -19.05 -6.43
C LYS A 109 3.73 -18.41 -7.81
N SER A 110 3.07 -19.11 -8.74
CA SER A 110 2.76 -18.55 -10.07
C SER A 110 1.89 -17.29 -9.96
N LEU A 111 0.81 -17.35 -9.17
CA LEU A 111 -0.08 -16.20 -8.95
C LEU A 111 0.63 -15.05 -8.22
N LYS A 112 1.56 -15.34 -7.30
CA LYS A 112 2.39 -14.32 -6.65
C LYS A 112 3.30 -13.59 -7.63
N VAL A 113 3.89 -14.31 -8.59
CA VAL A 113 4.74 -13.71 -9.63
C VAL A 113 3.90 -12.81 -10.52
N VAL A 114 2.77 -13.30 -11.03
CA VAL A 114 1.85 -12.50 -11.86
C VAL A 114 1.40 -11.25 -11.13
N SER A 115 0.95 -11.40 -9.87
CA SER A 115 0.53 -10.29 -9.00
C SER A 115 1.64 -9.26 -8.79
N SER A 116 2.86 -9.71 -8.52
CA SER A 116 4.02 -8.83 -8.36
C SER A 116 4.30 -8.06 -9.64
N THR A 117 4.30 -8.73 -10.79
CA THR A 117 4.48 -8.11 -12.10
C THR A 117 3.40 -7.07 -12.38
N SER A 118 2.14 -7.32 -12.01
CA SER A 118 1.05 -6.35 -12.17
C SER A 118 1.29 -5.08 -11.35
N VAL A 119 1.72 -5.19 -10.08
CA VAL A 119 2.04 -4.01 -9.26
C VAL A 119 3.21 -3.24 -9.85
N VAL A 120 4.26 -3.93 -10.31
CA VAL A 120 5.41 -3.30 -10.96
C VAL A 120 4.97 -2.56 -12.23
N GLY A 121 4.07 -3.14 -13.03
CA GLY A 121 3.50 -2.49 -14.19
C GLY A 121 2.71 -1.22 -13.84
N ILE A 122 1.84 -1.27 -12.82
CA ILE A 122 1.11 -0.09 -12.31
C ILE A 122 2.09 0.99 -11.86
N PHE A 123 3.11 0.61 -11.08
CA PHE A 123 4.14 1.52 -10.60
C PHE A 123 4.89 2.19 -11.74
N ILE A 124 5.41 1.41 -12.70
CA ILE A 124 6.14 1.93 -13.86
C ILE A 124 5.25 2.84 -14.72
N TYR A 125 3.98 2.47 -14.92
CA TYR A 125 3.03 3.30 -15.66
C TYR A 125 2.90 4.70 -15.05
N TYR A 126 2.70 4.78 -13.73
CA TYR A 126 2.60 6.07 -13.03
C TYR A 126 3.94 6.81 -12.90
N LEU A 127 5.05 6.07 -12.80
CA LEU A 127 6.40 6.65 -12.78
C LEU A 127 6.72 7.33 -14.11
N LEU A 128 6.45 6.67 -15.24
CA LEU A 128 6.70 7.20 -16.58
C LEU A 128 5.67 8.25 -16.99
N GLY A 129 4.40 8.09 -16.57
CA GLY A 129 3.34 9.06 -16.82
C GLY A 129 3.64 10.41 -16.17
N ALA A 130 4.28 10.42 -14.99
CA ALA A 130 4.73 11.63 -14.34
C ALA A 130 5.87 12.37 -15.07
N CYS A 131 6.52 11.73 -16.04
CA CYS A 131 7.57 12.34 -16.86
C CYS A 131 7.02 13.08 -18.11
N ARG A 132 5.70 13.00 -18.36
CA ARG A 132 5.04 13.63 -19.52
C ARG A 132 4.23 14.90 -19.18
N THR A 133 4.25 15.32 -17.91
CA THR A 133 3.62 16.55 -17.40
C THR A 133 4.70 17.49 -16.92
#